data_AF-A0A2K8P461-F1
#
_entry.id   AF-A0A2K8P461-F1
#
_cell.length_a   1.000
_cell.length_b   1.000
_cell.length_c   1.000
_cell.angle_alpha   90.00
_cell.angle_beta   90.00
_cell.angle_gamma   90.00
#
_symmetry.space_group_name_H-M   'P 1'
#
loop_
_entity.id
_entity.type
_entity.pdbx_description
1 polymer ?
#
loop_
_entity_poly.entity_id
_entity_poly.type
_entity_poly.pdbx_seq_one_letter_code
_entity_poly.pdbx_strand_id
1 'polypeptide(L)'
;MKITPWIGRRAEVPNWSFTTKDAQNLRKFASEENFGAVGMFYLSRDIPSEYKANGNNTGDLNALYQNIRSEMGFSKYSFAGALNGTKTNINEKDTNDINEIIKRGGIDYDIRIRNNNGLDEANQQPGENGGWEGPSIGGENGVSGAGGSESGENIVSPPPTGKGKSAYATWEEANPNRKGIKIKDKHKANNNTYFSPYLDAGLYEGNNISEMKHLDHLTLAFVQQVNEHNDYLELSVAGQSKDNASYQWWEETQLWGKMLKPIADAGNFKNIKVAYGGATTGGYTEKNPWTLANTLNQNNSKKAQEDLEKGLIDYHEELVQVAKKYGGSKKYEMPKSIDFDIEGNAQNLNADNILLAKTLAKMKSEDPTWDFSVTLPVLPSGLTSVGYNVINIFVKEYEAAGLSISDLPVVNLMLMDYGDPIYLTALSQGKTNFDLAKEAIDNTVINLKRSILENFKESVNENELYSLIGATPMIGVNDTVEGVFTDEDVKELYNWAQEKWLAYLSMWSMNDDRGKSLDGKEVNKSLLAHGLWY
;
A
#
# COMPACT_ATOMS: atom_id res chain seq x y z
N MET A 1 29.34 18.32 -13.50
CA MET A 1 29.70 17.56 -12.28
C MET A 1 28.53 17.61 -11.30
N LYS A 2 28.26 16.53 -10.56
CA LYS A 2 27.27 16.49 -9.47
C LYS A 2 28.00 16.21 -8.16
N ILE A 3 27.62 16.87 -7.08
CA ILE A 3 28.26 16.72 -5.76
C ILE A 3 27.24 16.37 -4.70
N THR A 4 27.56 15.41 -3.84
CA THR A 4 26.68 14.96 -2.76
C THR A 4 27.52 14.84 -1.49
N PRO A 5 27.46 15.81 -0.56
CA PRO A 5 28.18 15.71 0.70
C PRO A 5 27.53 14.68 1.62
N TRP A 6 28.36 14.11 2.48
CA TRP A 6 27.90 13.42 3.68
C TRP A 6 27.62 14.49 4.74
N ILE A 7 26.36 14.68 5.12
CA ILE A 7 25.96 15.72 6.07
C ILE A 7 26.00 15.22 7.52
N GLY A 8 26.23 16.14 8.46
CA GLY A 8 26.33 15.83 9.89
C GLY A 8 27.61 15.08 10.26
N ARG A 9 27.61 14.47 11.45
CA ARG A 9 28.77 13.74 11.99
C ARG A 9 28.82 12.31 11.45
N ARG A 10 30.02 11.84 11.12
CA ARG A 10 30.27 10.46 10.67
C ARG A 10 30.32 9.51 11.85
N ALA A 11 29.80 8.30 11.67
CA ALA A 11 29.87 7.25 12.69
C ALA A 11 31.29 6.68 12.86
N GLU A 12 32.11 6.74 11.80
CA GLU A 12 33.33 5.92 11.71
C GLU A 12 34.64 6.68 11.94
N VAL A 13 34.67 8.02 11.84
CA VAL A 13 35.83 8.86 12.23
C VAL A 13 35.34 10.32 12.39
N PRO A 14 35.24 10.91 13.60
CA PRO A 14 34.49 12.15 13.84
C PRO A 14 35.40 13.35 14.17
N ASN A 15 36.55 13.50 13.51
CA ASN A 15 37.32 14.75 13.66
C ASN A 15 36.67 15.93 12.91
N TRP A 16 35.60 15.70 12.14
CA TRP A 16 34.94 16.74 11.36
C TRP A 16 33.43 16.52 11.25
N SER A 17 32.68 17.60 11.43
CA SER A 17 31.22 17.68 11.35
C SER A 17 30.87 18.54 10.13
N PHE A 18 30.15 18.00 9.15
CA PHE A 18 29.66 18.80 8.02
C PHE A 18 28.43 19.58 8.50
N THR A 19 28.58 20.88 8.74
CA THR A 19 27.54 21.72 9.35
C THR A 19 26.58 22.31 8.32
N THR A 20 25.43 22.83 8.77
CA THR A 20 24.50 23.56 7.90
C THR A 20 25.15 24.79 7.26
N LYS A 21 26.15 25.38 7.93
CA LYS A 21 26.98 26.46 7.38
C LYS A 21 27.89 25.97 6.25
N ASP A 22 28.49 24.80 6.41
CA ASP A 22 29.29 24.16 5.35
C ASP A 22 28.41 23.80 4.14
N ALA A 23 27.16 23.40 4.37
CA ALA A 23 26.17 23.17 3.33
C ALA A 23 25.87 24.45 2.53
N GLN A 24 25.69 25.58 3.21
CA GLN A 24 25.52 26.88 2.55
C GLN A 24 26.76 27.29 1.76
N ASN A 25 27.95 27.08 2.31
CA ASN A 25 29.21 27.37 1.62
C ASN A 25 29.40 26.47 0.39
N LEU A 26 29.06 25.18 0.50
CA LEU A 26 29.11 24.23 -0.61
C LEU A 26 28.14 24.61 -1.72
N ARG A 27 26.91 25.01 -1.38
CA ARG A 27 25.94 25.53 -2.36
C ARG A 27 26.49 26.74 -3.08
N LYS A 28 27.06 27.70 -2.34
CA LYS A 28 27.65 28.92 -2.91
C LYS A 28 28.76 28.56 -3.91
N PHE A 29 29.71 27.72 -3.48
CA PHE A 29 30.79 27.21 -4.34
C PHE A 29 30.25 26.49 -5.59
N ALA A 30 29.30 25.58 -5.42
CA ALA A 30 28.69 24.84 -6.54
C ALA A 30 27.98 25.76 -7.55
N SER A 31 27.38 26.85 -7.07
CA SER A 31 26.77 27.87 -7.92
C SER A 31 27.81 28.72 -8.65
N GLU A 32 28.92 29.10 -7.99
CA GLU A 32 30.01 29.89 -8.59
C GLU A 32 30.73 29.09 -9.70
N GLU A 33 30.87 27.78 -9.52
CA GLU A 33 31.56 26.88 -10.44
C GLU A 33 30.64 26.17 -11.45
N ASN A 34 29.36 26.56 -11.54
CA ASN A 34 28.36 25.99 -12.47
C ASN A 34 28.20 24.46 -12.40
N PHE A 35 28.05 23.91 -11.20
CA PHE A 35 27.79 22.48 -11.02
C PHE A 35 26.39 22.10 -11.51
N GLY A 36 26.23 20.90 -12.07
CA GLY A 36 24.97 20.45 -12.64
C GLY A 36 23.94 19.96 -11.62
N ALA A 37 24.38 19.60 -10.40
CA ALA A 37 23.50 19.32 -9.27
C ALA A 37 24.27 19.31 -7.93
N VAL A 38 23.57 19.65 -6.84
CA VAL A 38 24.00 19.43 -5.46
C VAL A 38 22.98 18.51 -4.79
N GLY A 39 23.40 17.31 -4.41
CA GLY A 39 22.56 16.33 -3.72
C GLY A 39 22.81 16.33 -2.20
N MET A 40 22.19 15.37 -1.50
CA MET A 40 22.42 15.13 -0.07
C MET A 40 22.30 13.63 0.23
N PHE A 41 23.23 13.04 0.99
CA PHE A 41 23.11 11.67 1.51
C PHE A 41 22.33 11.69 2.83
N TYR A 42 21.36 10.77 2.98
CA TYR A 42 20.56 10.54 4.20
C TYR A 42 19.83 11.78 4.74
N LEU A 43 18.66 12.05 4.15
CA LEU A 43 17.69 13.08 4.58
C LEU A 43 17.27 12.99 6.05
N SER A 44 17.35 11.80 6.66
CA SER A 44 16.96 11.54 8.06
C SER A 44 17.98 12.00 9.11
N ARG A 45 19.16 12.45 8.70
CA ARG A 45 20.23 12.93 9.61
C ARG A 45 20.22 14.44 9.86
N ASP A 46 19.10 15.08 9.53
CA ASP A 46 18.88 16.50 9.80
C ASP A 46 18.79 16.81 11.31
N ILE A 47 18.76 15.80 12.19
CA ILE A 47 18.66 15.97 13.65
C ILE A 47 20.03 15.79 14.33
N PRO A 48 20.51 16.76 15.14
CA PRO A 48 21.73 16.61 15.91
C PRO A 48 21.57 15.59 17.06
N SER A 49 22.63 14.82 17.33
CA SER A 49 22.77 13.95 18.50
C SER A 49 24.04 14.30 19.26
N GLU A 50 24.09 13.98 20.57
CA GLU A 50 25.32 14.13 21.35
C GLU A 50 26.39 13.16 20.83
N TYR A 51 27.61 13.66 20.69
CA TYR A 51 28.78 12.85 20.38
C TYR A 51 29.45 12.37 21.66
N LYS A 52 29.63 11.05 21.80
CA LYS A 52 30.38 10.46 22.92
C LYS A 52 31.64 9.79 22.38
N ALA A 53 32.80 10.38 22.63
CA ALA A 53 34.05 9.79 22.19
C ALA A 53 34.28 8.42 22.83
N ASN A 54 34.58 7.41 22.01
CA ASN A 54 35.28 6.23 22.50
C ASN A 54 36.71 6.67 22.90
N GLY A 55 37.30 6.11 23.95
CA GLY A 55 38.54 6.59 24.61
C GLY A 55 39.78 6.80 23.72
N ASN A 56 39.71 6.46 22.44
CA ASN A 56 40.73 6.73 21.40
C ASN A 56 40.32 7.80 20.37
N ASN A 57 39.21 8.55 20.58
CA ASN A 57 38.63 9.58 19.69
C ASN A 57 38.30 9.13 18.25
N THR A 58 38.26 7.83 17.98
CA THR A 58 38.03 7.29 16.63
C THR A 58 36.58 6.88 16.36
N GLY A 59 35.73 6.73 17.39
CA GLY A 59 34.34 6.31 17.24
C GLY A 59 33.38 7.07 18.16
N ASP A 60 32.12 7.16 17.74
CA ASP A 60 31.02 7.74 18.53
C ASP A 60 30.25 6.61 19.25
N LEU A 61 30.32 6.56 20.58
CA LEU A 61 29.57 5.64 21.43
C LEU A 61 28.06 5.93 21.43
N ASN A 62 27.66 7.10 20.93
CA ASN A 62 26.28 7.54 20.79
C ASN A 62 25.87 7.73 19.33
N ALA A 63 26.49 6.99 18.40
CA ALA A 63 26.16 7.08 16.98
C ALA A 63 24.67 6.77 16.74
N LEU A 64 23.99 7.69 16.03
CA LEU A 64 22.66 7.43 15.50
C LEU A 64 22.70 6.24 14.53
N TYR A 65 21.82 5.26 14.77
CA TYR A 65 21.66 4.12 13.88
C TYR A 65 21.39 4.59 12.45
N GLN A 66 22.11 4.02 11.48
CA GLN A 66 22.14 4.54 10.11
C GLN A 66 20.77 4.48 9.40
N ASN A 67 19.88 3.61 9.90
CA ASN A 67 18.54 3.38 9.34
C ASN A 67 17.42 4.15 10.05
N ILE A 68 17.73 4.96 11.08
CA ILE A 68 16.68 5.77 11.72
C ILE A 68 16.20 6.84 10.74
N ARG A 69 14.89 6.82 10.48
CA ARG A 69 14.15 7.81 9.70
C ARG A 69 13.31 8.63 10.68
N SER A 70 13.42 9.96 10.66
CA SER A 70 12.65 10.80 11.58
C SER A 70 11.26 11.10 11.04
N GLU A 71 10.24 11.04 11.89
CA GLU A 71 8.87 11.50 11.60
C GLU A 71 8.71 13.03 11.65
N MET A 72 9.71 13.75 12.20
CA MET A 72 9.59 15.17 12.60
C MET A 72 9.64 16.21 11.47
N GLY A 73 9.68 15.80 10.19
CA GLY A 73 9.63 16.71 9.05
C GLY A 73 10.85 17.64 8.87
N PHE A 74 11.06 18.07 7.62
CA PHE A 74 12.27 18.74 7.10
C PHE A 74 12.50 20.20 7.54
N SER A 75 11.89 20.67 8.63
CA SER A 75 11.80 22.12 8.88
C SER A 75 12.77 22.66 9.93
N LYS A 76 13.28 21.83 10.84
CA LYS A 76 13.93 22.35 12.06
C LYS A 76 15.42 22.70 11.92
N TYR A 77 16.17 21.93 11.11
CA TYR A 77 17.63 22.09 10.99
C TYR A 77 18.08 22.30 9.53
N SER A 78 17.37 21.67 8.61
CA SER A 78 17.35 21.77 7.15
C SER A 78 18.68 22.09 6.46
N PHE A 79 19.59 21.12 6.49
CA PHE A 79 20.65 20.99 5.48
C PHE A 79 20.08 21.08 4.05
N ALA A 80 18.90 20.50 3.83
CA ALA A 80 18.15 20.65 2.58
C ALA A 80 17.84 22.12 2.28
N GLY A 81 17.40 22.90 3.26
CA GLY A 81 17.15 24.33 3.15
C GLY A 81 18.42 25.14 2.87
N ALA A 82 19.55 24.75 3.45
CA ALA A 82 20.85 25.36 3.20
C ALA A 82 21.38 25.04 1.78
N LEU A 83 21.17 23.82 1.28
CA LEU A 83 21.62 23.36 -0.04
C LEU A 83 20.72 23.81 -1.18
N ASN A 84 19.40 23.95 -0.96
CA ASN A 84 18.48 24.50 -1.96
C ASN A 84 18.39 26.04 -1.90
N GLY A 85 18.81 26.64 -0.78
CA GLY A 85 18.88 28.09 -0.59
C GLY A 85 17.65 28.73 0.04
N THR A 86 16.68 27.95 0.51
CA THR A 86 15.52 28.48 1.26
C THR A 86 15.90 28.92 2.68
N LYS A 87 17.01 28.42 3.24
CA LYS A 87 17.58 28.84 4.53
C LYS A 87 18.88 29.64 4.31
N THR A 88 18.81 30.96 4.47
CA THR A 88 19.93 31.89 4.19
C THR A 88 20.62 32.44 5.45
N ASN A 89 19.91 32.50 6.59
CA ASN A 89 20.44 32.98 7.87
C ASN A 89 20.76 31.81 8.80
N ILE A 90 21.97 31.24 8.66
CA ILE A 90 22.46 30.12 9.48
C ILE A 90 23.41 30.65 10.55
N ASN A 91 22.92 30.74 11.79
CA ASN A 91 23.66 31.24 12.97
C ASN A 91 23.93 30.14 14.02
N GLU A 92 23.56 28.90 13.73
CA GLU A 92 23.70 27.77 14.65
C GLU A 92 25.17 27.36 14.78
N LYS A 93 25.70 27.36 16.01
CA LYS A 93 27.02 26.78 16.31
C LYS A 93 26.86 25.29 16.63
N ASP A 94 27.79 24.48 16.14
CA ASP A 94 27.92 23.08 16.53
C ASP A 94 28.17 23.01 18.05
N THR A 95 27.50 22.09 18.74
CA THR A 95 27.55 21.95 20.20
C THR A 95 27.60 20.47 20.56
N ASN A 96 28.28 20.16 21.66
CA ASN A 96 28.34 18.81 22.25
C ASN A 96 27.47 18.72 23.50
N ASP A 97 26.80 19.80 23.91
CA ASP A 97 25.94 19.78 25.10
C ASP A 97 24.58 19.15 24.75
N ILE A 98 24.32 17.98 25.33
CA ILE A 98 23.07 17.24 25.10
C ILE A 98 21.83 18.06 25.46
N ASN A 99 21.87 18.93 26.47
CA ASN A 99 20.72 19.75 26.85
C ASN A 99 20.44 20.82 25.79
N GLU A 100 21.49 21.38 25.20
CA GLU A 100 21.37 22.34 24.10
C GLU A 100 20.86 21.66 22.82
N ILE A 101 21.33 20.44 22.56
CA ILE A 101 20.86 19.59 21.44
C ILE A 101 19.37 19.27 21.61
N ILE A 102 18.94 18.75 22.76
CA ILE A 102 17.53 18.45 23.05
C ILE A 102 16.67 19.72 22.94
N LYS A 103 17.13 20.85 23.50
CA LYS A 103 16.41 22.14 23.44
C LYS A 103 16.15 22.60 22.01
N ARG A 104 17.09 22.34 21.10
CA ARG A 104 16.94 22.66 19.67
C ARG A 104 16.00 21.67 18.95
N GLY A 105 15.60 20.57 19.59
CA GLY A 105 14.80 19.48 19.02
C GLY A 105 15.63 18.29 18.54
N GLY A 106 16.87 18.18 19.02
CA GLY A 106 17.75 17.03 18.81
C GLY A 106 17.27 15.83 19.61
N ILE A 107 17.81 14.66 19.30
CA ILE A 107 17.48 13.43 20.03
C ILE A 107 18.67 13.00 20.89
N ASP A 108 18.36 12.65 22.14
CA ASP A 108 19.24 11.80 22.93
C ASP A 108 18.93 10.35 22.55
N TYR A 109 19.83 9.73 21.80
CA TYR A 109 19.62 8.37 21.31
C TYR A 109 19.50 7.34 22.44
N ASP A 110 20.26 7.52 23.52
CA ASP A 110 20.22 6.63 24.67
C ASP A 110 18.86 6.72 25.37
N ILE A 111 18.37 7.94 25.62
CA ILE A 111 17.10 8.14 26.33
C ILE A 111 15.89 7.83 25.45
N ARG A 112 15.90 8.24 24.18
CA ARG A 112 14.72 8.15 23.30
C ARG A 112 14.55 6.80 22.64
N ILE A 113 15.65 6.09 22.39
CA ILE A 113 15.66 4.85 21.60
C ILE A 113 16.28 3.70 22.39
N ARG A 114 17.59 3.78 22.72
CA ARG A 114 18.33 2.62 23.25
C ARG A 114 17.81 2.13 24.60
N ASN A 115 17.38 3.04 25.48
CA ASN A 115 16.91 2.76 26.83
C ASN A 115 15.42 3.08 27.01
N ASN A 116 14.68 3.31 25.91
CA ASN A 116 13.24 3.56 25.96
C ASN A 116 12.48 2.25 25.84
N ASN A 117 12.15 1.64 26.97
CA ASN A 117 11.44 0.37 27.04
C ASN A 117 9.91 0.53 26.92
N GLY A 118 9.39 1.72 26.58
CA GLY A 118 7.96 1.98 26.54
C GLY A 118 7.19 1.12 25.53
N LEU A 119 7.85 0.67 24.46
CA LEU A 119 7.29 -0.30 23.51
C LEU A 119 7.29 -1.73 24.06
N ASP A 120 8.33 -2.09 24.83
CA ASP A 120 8.42 -3.40 25.49
C ASP A 120 7.38 -3.52 26.62
N GLU A 121 7.06 -2.43 27.30
CA GLU A 121 6.01 -2.33 28.31
C GLU A 121 4.60 -2.28 27.70
N ALA A 122 4.42 -1.63 26.55
CA ALA A 122 3.15 -1.64 25.80
C ALA A 122 2.79 -3.03 25.29
N ASN A 123 3.80 -3.85 24.96
CA ASN A 123 3.64 -5.26 24.60
C ASN A 123 3.39 -6.19 25.81
N GLN A 124 3.43 -5.68 27.05
CA GLN A 124 3.25 -6.46 28.28
C GLN A 124 1.97 -6.12 29.07
N GLN A 125 1.07 -5.29 28.55
CA GLN A 125 -0.22 -5.03 29.22
C GLN A 125 -1.07 -6.32 29.25
N PRO A 126 -1.62 -6.73 30.41
CA PRO A 126 -2.21 -8.05 30.57
C PRO A 126 -3.70 -8.03 30.26
N GLY A 127 -4.09 -8.64 29.14
CA GLY A 127 -5.50 -8.85 28.84
C GLY A 127 -5.81 -9.15 27.39
N GLU A 128 -5.25 -10.22 26.84
CA GLU A 128 -5.91 -11.20 25.94
C GLU A 128 -4.83 -12.07 25.28
N ASN A 129 -4.99 -13.40 25.42
CA ASN A 129 -4.12 -14.42 24.84
C ASN A 129 -4.28 -14.49 23.31
N GLY A 130 -3.82 -13.47 22.61
CA GLY A 130 -3.84 -13.35 21.16
C GLY A 130 -2.75 -12.41 20.69
N GLY A 131 -1.49 -12.74 21.01
CA GLY A 131 -0.34 -12.01 20.52
C GLY A 131 -0.27 -12.14 19.00
N TRP A 132 -0.35 -11.01 18.31
CA TRP A 132 -0.03 -10.93 16.89
C TRP A 132 1.46 -11.25 16.72
N GLU A 133 1.78 -12.44 16.22
CA GLU A 133 3.10 -12.77 15.68
C GLU A 133 3.17 -12.21 14.26
N GLY A 134 3.52 -10.93 14.16
CA GLY A 134 4.20 -10.42 12.96
C GLY A 134 5.52 -11.18 12.74
N PRO A 135 6.08 -11.17 11.53
CA PRO A 135 7.21 -12.03 11.16
C PRO A 135 8.39 -11.83 12.11
N SER A 136 8.70 -12.89 12.87
CA SER A 136 9.83 -12.96 13.77
C SER A 136 11.13 -12.89 12.95
N ILE A 137 11.84 -11.78 13.07
CA ILE A 137 13.22 -11.66 12.59
C ILE A 137 14.12 -12.23 13.69
N GLY A 138 14.64 -13.43 13.44
CA GLY A 138 15.80 -13.94 14.15
C GLY A 138 17.02 -13.07 13.83
N GLY A 139 17.55 -12.38 14.84
CA GLY A 139 18.83 -11.68 14.80
C GLY A 139 19.53 -11.78 16.15
N GLU A 140 20.69 -12.42 16.16
CA GLU A 140 21.50 -12.89 17.30
C GLU A 140 21.81 -11.83 18.38
N ASN A 141 21.36 -12.07 19.63
CA ASN A 141 22.21 -12.50 20.75
C ASN A 141 21.45 -12.43 22.09
N GLY A 142 21.26 -13.59 22.74
CA GLY A 142 21.34 -13.68 24.21
C GLY A 142 20.06 -14.01 24.99
N VAL A 143 19.93 -15.31 25.30
CA VAL A 143 19.48 -15.88 26.58
C VAL A 143 17.99 -16.22 26.76
N SER A 144 17.72 -17.50 26.43
CA SER A 144 16.93 -18.52 27.14
C SER A 144 15.43 -18.33 27.40
N GLY A 145 14.65 -19.22 26.76
CA GLY A 145 13.54 -19.90 27.43
C GLY A 145 12.35 -20.28 26.54
N ALA A 146 12.43 -21.42 25.85
CA ALA A 146 11.50 -22.56 26.02
C ALA A 146 11.54 -23.56 24.84
N GLY A 147 12.05 -24.77 25.12
CA GLY A 147 11.48 -26.05 24.69
C GLY A 147 11.44 -26.38 23.21
N GLY A 148 12.49 -27.04 22.71
CA GLY A 148 12.48 -27.68 21.40
C GLY A 148 11.57 -28.90 21.30
N SER A 149 11.04 -29.13 20.11
CA SER A 149 10.78 -30.48 19.60
C SER A 149 11.91 -30.86 18.64
N GLU A 150 12.77 -31.77 19.09
CA GLU A 150 13.67 -32.52 18.21
C GLU A 150 12.83 -33.54 17.41
N SER A 151 12.48 -33.21 16.17
CA SER A 151 12.24 -34.20 15.12
C SER A 151 12.19 -33.55 13.72
N GLY A 152 13.26 -33.74 12.95
CA GLY A 152 13.26 -34.01 11.51
C GLY A 152 12.63 -32.99 10.55
N GLU A 153 13.49 -32.39 9.71
CA GLU A 153 13.18 -31.90 8.36
C GLU A 153 12.09 -30.82 8.24
N ASN A 154 12.46 -29.56 8.46
CA ASN A 154 11.94 -28.38 7.75
C ASN A 154 12.73 -27.14 8.18
N ILE A 155 13.97 -27.01 7.70
CA ILE A 155 14.71 -25.74 7.78
C ILE A 155 14.34 -24.97 6.52
N VAL A 156 13.39 -24.03 6.64
CA VAL A 156 13.15 -23.04 5.58
C VAL A 156 14.42 -22.21 5.46
N SER A 157 15.10 -22.33 4.33
CA SER A 157 16.31 -21.53 4.07
C SER A 157 15.90 -20.06 3.91
N PRO A 158 16.67 -19.09 4.43
CA PRO A 158 16.36 -17.68 4.24
C PRO A 158 16.31 -17.35 2.74
N PRO A 159 15.40 -16.45 2.31
CA PRO A 159 15.29 -16.07 0.91
C PRO A 159 16.64 -15.53 0.40
N PRO A 160 17.02 -15.85 -0.84
CA PRO A 160 18.36 -15.55 -1.32
C PRO A 160 18.54 -14.04 -1.53
N THR A 161 19.50 -13.45 -0.81
CA THR A 161 19.76 -12.00 -0.84
C THR A 161 20.70 -11.59 -1.99
N GLY A 162 20.37 -10.47 -2.63
CA GLY A 162 21.18 -9.81 -3.67
C GLY A 162 20.47 -9.62 -5.02
N LYS A 163 20.93 -8.64 -5.80
CA LYS A 163 20.34 -8.26 -7.10
C LYS A 163 20.23 -9.47 -8.05
N GLY A 164 19.00 -9.81 -8.45
CA GLY A 164 18.72 -10.90 -9.40
C GLY A 164 18.70 -12.30 -8.79
N LYS A 165 18.62 -12.44 -7.46
CA LYS A 165 18.42 -13.73 -6.81
C LYS A 165 16.96 -13.90 -6.40
N SER A 166 16.36 -15.02 -6.78
CA SER A 166 15.03 -15.43 -6.33
C SER A 166 15.11 -16.81 -5.67
N ALA A 167 14.17 -17.09 -4.77
CA ALA A 167 13.97 -18.42 -4.19
C ALA A 167 13.74 -19.49 -5.27
N TYR A 168 13.25 -19.10 -6.46
CA TYR A 168 13.09 -19.99 -7.60
C TYR A 168 13.90 -19.51 -8.80
N ALA A 169 14.53 -20.44 -9.52
CA ALA A 169 15.24 -20.17 -10.77
C ALA A 169 14.34 -20.36 -11.99
N THR A 170 13.22 -21.09 -11.85
CA THR A 170 12.26 -21.35 -12.94
C THR A 170 10.80 -21.26 -12.46
N TRP A 171 9.87 -21.07 -13.39
CA TRP A 171 8.43 -21.13 -13.09
C TRP A 171 7.99 -22.54 -12.70
N GLU A 172 8.65 -23.56 -13.24
CA GLU A 172 8.42 -24.96 -12.87
C GLU A 172 8.83 -25.26 -11.43
N GLU A 173 9.87 -24.62 -10.92
CA GLU A 173 10.25 -24.70 -9.50
C GLU A 173 9.24 -23.99 -8.59
N ALA A 174 8.71 -22.85 -9.03
CA ALA A 174 7.70 -22.10 -8.28
C ALA A 174 6.31 -22.76 -8.29
N ASN A 175 6.00 -23.58 -9.29
CA ASN A 175 4.73 -24.30 -9.39
C ASN A 175 4.95 -25.74 -9.92
N PRO A 176 5.53 -26.64 -9.10
CA PRO A 176 5.94 -27.98 -9.53
C PRO A 176 4.76 -28.89 -9.91
N ASN A 177 3.57 -28.63 -9.35
CA ASN A 177 2.37 -29.43 -9.59
C ASN A 177 1.75 -29.22 -10.98
N ARG A 178 2.15 -28.17 -11.68
CA ARG A 178 1.77 -27.92 -13.07
C ARG A 178 2.35 -28.93 -14.05
N LYS A 179 3.43 -29.63 -13.69
CA LYS A 179 4.08 -30.68 -14.50
C LYS A 179 4.40 -30.24 -15.95
N GLY A 180 4.76 -28.96 -16.14
CA GLY A 180 5.08 -28.38 -17.44
C GLY A 180 3.87 -28.16 -18.37
N ILE A 181 2.63 -28.29 -17.88
CA ILE A 181 1.42 -28.00 -18.65
C ILE A 181 1.36 -26.49 -18.92
N LYS A 182 1.26 -26.14 -20.21
CA LYS A 182 1.03 -24.77 -20.67
C LYS A 182 -0.41 -24.60 -21.10
N ILE A 183 -1.09 -23.62 -20.55
CA ILE A 183 -2.45 -23.26 -20.90
C ILE A 183 -2.40 -22.56 -22.26
N LYS A 184 -3.06 -23.20 -23.23
CA LYS A 184 -3.18 -22.72 -24.61
C LYS A 184 -4.56 -22.13 -24.89
N ASP A 185 -5.55 -22.54 -24.09
CA ASP A 185 -6.91 -22.07 -24.24
C ASP A 185 -7.00 -20.60 -23.86
N LYS A 186 -7.78 -19.86 -24.65
CA LYS A 186 -8.14 -18.48 -24.38
C LYS A 186 -9.64 -18.34 -24.62
N HIS A 187 -10.40 -18.39 -23.55
CA HIS A 187 -11.84 -18.20 -23.61
C HIS A 187 -12.16 -16.81 -24.18
N LYS A 188 -13.26 -16.73 -24.94
CA LYS A 188 -13.76 -15.46 -25.46
C LYS A 188 -14.20 -14.60 -24.27
N ALA A 189 -13.77 -13.34 -24.26
CA ALA A 189 -14.25 -12.39 -23.26
C ALA A 189 -15.78 -12.28 -23.33
N ASN A 190 -16.43 -12.42 -22.19
CA ASN A 190 -17.85 -12.13 -22.01
C ASN A 190 -18.02 -10.61 -21.82
N ASN A 191 -19.27 -10.12 -21.77
CA ASN A 191 -19.54 -8.68 -21.66
C ASN A 191 -19.62 -8.17 -20.20
N ASN A 192 -19.42 -9.04 -19.21
CA ASN A 192 -19.52 -8.72 -17.79
C ASN A 192 -18.13 -8.53 -17.17
N THR A 193 -17.24 -9.52 -17.36
CA THR A 193 -15.94 -9.61 -16.72
C THR A 193 -14.92 -8.69 -17.41
N TYR A 194 -14.71 -7.50 -16.84
CA TYR A 194 -13.67 -6.56 -17.28
C TYR A 194 -12.35 -6.75 -16.49
N PHE A 195 -11.27 -6.10 -16.92
CA PHE A 195 -9.98 -6.12 -16.22
C PHE A 195 -9.60 -4.70 -15.77
N SER A 196 -9.40 -4.50 -14.47
CA SER A 196 -9.07 -3.20 -13.85
C SER A 196 -7.93 -3.36 -12.84
N PRO A 197 -6.66 -3.31 -13.29
CA PRO A 197 -5.52 -3.56 -12.41
C PRO A 197 -5.30 -2.43 -11.40
N TYR A 198 -4.76 -2.75 -10.23
CA TYR A 198 -4.29 -1.73 -9.29
C TYR A 198 -3.01 -1.07 -9.82
N LEU A 199 -2.98 0.25 -9.72
CA LEU A 199 -1.79 1.07 -9.85
C LEU A 199 -1.56 1.78 -8.52
N ASP A 200 -0.44 1.48 -7.86
CA ASP A 200 0.01 2.25 -6.72
C ASP A 200 0.56 3.60 -7.23
N ALA A 201 -0.28 4.61 -7.12
CA ALA A 201 -0.02 5.98 -7.51
C ALA A 201 0.84 6.73 -6.47
N GLY A 202 1.04 6.16 -5.28
CA GLY A 202 1.94 6.70 -4.25
C GLY A 202 3.41 6.47 -4.56
N LEU A 203 3.74 5.51 -5.42
CA LEU A 203 5.11 5.24 -5.82
C LEU A 203 5.70 6.37 -6.65
N TYR A 204 7.03 6.50 -6.62
CA TYR A 204 7.76 7.44 -7.48
C TYR A 204 8.00 6.88 -8.90
N GLU A 205 8.02 5.55 -9.04
CA GLU A 205 8.38 4.84 -10.27
C GLU A 205 7.40 3.71 -10.58
N GLY A 206 7.45 3.17 -11.81
CA GLY A 206 6.48 2.17 -12.28
C GLY A 206 5.16 2.77 -12.78
N ASN A 207 4.92 4.06 -12.56
CA ASN A 207 3.66 4.73 -12.87
C ASN A 207 3.44 5.07 -14.36
N ASN A 208 4.41 4.81 -15.25
CA ASN A 208 4.27 5.14 -16.66
C ASN A 208 3.47 4.06 -17.38
N ILE A 209 2.15 4.19 -17.38
CA ILE A 209 1.26 3.15 -17.90
C ILE A 209 1.06 3.25 -19.42
N SER A 210 1.70 4.23 -20.08
CA SER A 210 1.64 4.37 -21.55
C SER A 210 2.30 3.20 -22.31
N GLU A 211 3.13 2.40 -21.64
CA GLU A 211 3.73 1.19 -22.21
C GLU A 211 2.69 0.04 -22.34
N MET A 212 1.58 0.10 -21.58
CA MET A 212 0.50 -0.88 -21.64
C MET A 212 -0.39 -0.62 -22.86
N LYS A 213 -0.51 -1.63 -23.73
CA LYS A 213 -1.45 -1.59 -24.85
C LYS A 213 -2.83 -2.06 -24.36
N HIS A 214 -3.88 -1.36 -24.78
CA HIS A 214 -5.29 -1.74 -24.53
C HIS A 214 -5.70 -1.73 -23.05
N LEU A 215 -5.38 -0.65 -22.33
CA LEU A 215 -5.89 -0.44 -20.97
C LEU A 215 -7.26 0.25 -21.03
N ASP A 216 -8.32 -0.52 -20.73
CA ASP A 216 -9.70 -0.02 -20.74
C ASP A 216 -10.20 0.43 -19.37
N HIS A 217 -9.66 -0.11 -18.28
CA HIS A 217 -9.98 0.27 -16.91
C HIS A 217 -8.69 0.38 -16.08
N LEU A 218 -8.75 1.10 -14.96
CA LEU A 218 -7.63 1.32 -14.06
C LEU A 218 -8.15 1.48 -12.64
N THR A 219 -7.57 0.76 -11.68
CA THR A 219 -7.81 1.00 -10.25
C THR A 219 -6.68 1.88 -9.70
N LEU A 220 -6.97 3.16 -9.45
CA LEU A 220 -6.02 4.14 -8.92
C LEU A 220 -5.95 4.02 -7.40
N ALA A 221 -4.82 3.58 -6.87
CA ALA A 221 -4.64 3.25 -5.45
C ALA A 221 -3.43 3.97 -4.82
N PHE A 222 -3.39 4.22 -3.52
CA PHE A 222 -4.53 4.37 -2.64
C PHE A 222 -4.76 5.85 -2.35
N VAL A 223 -6.04 6.23 -2.32
CA VAL A 223 -6.49 7.54 -1.88
C VAL A 223 -6.83 7.46 -0.40
N GLN A 224 -6.36 8.43 0.36
CA GLN A 224 -6.54 8.49 1.80
C GLN A 224 -6.62 9.94 2.27
N GLN A 225 -6.96 10.15 3.54
CA GLN A 225 -6.91 11.47 4.16
C GLN A 225 -5.51 12.09 4.04
N VAL A 226 -5.44 13.36 3.69
CA VAL A 226 -4.18 14.14 3.66
C VAL A 226 -3.47 14.11 5.01
N ASN A 227 -2.14 14.18 4.98
CA ASN A 227 -1.33 14.14 6.20
C ASN A 227 -1.25 15.48 6.94
N GLU A 228 -1.63 16.57 6.28
CA GLU A 228 -1.48 17.92 6.82
C GLU A 228 -2.49 18.25 7.93
N HIS A 229 -3.68 17.67 7.87
CA HIS A 229 -4.74 17.93 8.83
C HIS A 229 -5.70 16.74 9.00
N ASN A 230 -6.53 16.82 10.03
CA ASN A 230 -7.51 15.80 10.40
C ASN A 230 -8.79 16.40 11.00
N ASP A 231 -9.05 17.69 10.80
CA ASP A 231 -10.24 18.39 11.30
C ASP A 231 -11.37 18.48 10.27
N TYR A 232 -11.09 18.10 9.01
CA TYR A 232 -12.08 17.87 7.95
C TYR A 232 -11.55 16.85 6.93
N LEU A 233 -12.46 16.33 6.09
CA LEU A 233 -12.09 15.41 5.01
C LEU A 233 -11.44 16.17 3.85
N GLU A 234 -10.21 15.79 3.53
CA GLU A 234 -9.54 16.15 2.30
C GLU A 234 -8.72 14.94 1.84
N LEU A 235 -8.96 14.50 0.61
CA LEU A 235 -8.47 13.21 0.12
C LEU A 235 -7.39 13.39 -0.93
N SER A 236 -6.33 12.58 -0.87
CA SER A 236 -5.26 12.58 -1.86
C SER A 236 -4.61 11.21 -1.97
N VAL A 237 -3.96 10.95 -3.11
CA VAL A 237 -3.11 9.77 -3.26
C VAL A 237 -2.01 9.77 -2.20
N ALA A 238 -1.92 8.67 -1.45
CA ALA A 238 -0.97 8.47 -0.35
C ALA A 238 -0.97 9.59 0.71
N GLY A 239 -2.06 10.36 0.84
CA GLY A 239 -2.20 11.39 1.87
C GLY A 239 -1.28 12.59 1.65
N GLN A 240 -0.85 12.85 0.43
CA GLN A 240 -0.02 14.01 0.08
C GLN A 240 -0.76 15.33 0.34
N SER A 241 -0.11 16.26 1.06
CA SER A 241 -0.57 17.65 1.17
C SER A 241 -0.65 18.29 -0.21
N LYS A 242 -1.76 18.99 -0.50
CA LYS A 242 -2.03 19.58 -1.83
C LYS A 242 -1.49 21.00 -2.01
N ASP A 243 -1.36 21.75 -0.92
CA ASP A 243 -1.06 23.20 -0.94
C ASP A 243 0.45 23.51 -1.01
N ASN A 244 1.16 22.80 -1.89
CA ASN A 244 2.60 23.02 -2.08
C ASN A 244 3.06 22.76 -3.52
N ALA A 245 4.21 23.35 -3.87
CA ALA A 245 4.80 23.24 -5.20
C ALA A 245 5.17 21.79 -5.58
N SER A 246 5.50 20.94 -4.60
CA SER A 246 5.82 19.53 -4.85
C SER A 246 4.59 18.76 -5.32
N TYR A 247 3.43 19.01 -4.71
CA TYR A 247 2.17 18.42 -5.13
C TYR A 247 1.76 18.88 -6.52
N GLN A 248 1.88 20.17 -6.82
CA GLN A 248 1.58 20.68 -8.17
C GLN A 248 2.45 20.01 -9.24
N TRP A 249 3.75 19.84 -8.98
CA TRP A 249 4.65 19.12 -9.87
C TRP A 249 4.26 17.63 -10.00
N TRP A 250 3.92 16.97 -8.90
CA TRP A 250 3.51 15.57 -8.90
C TRP A 250 2.17 15.38 -9.63
N GLU A 251 1.21 16.26 -9.41
CA GLU A 251 -0.10 16.28 -10.06
C GLU A 251 0.03 16.38 -11.58
N GLU A 252 0.87 17.30 -12.08
CA GLU A 252 1.11 17.45 -13.52
C GLU A 252 1.89 16.27 -14.10
N THR A 253 3.02 15.92 -13.48
CA THR A 253 4.02 15.05 -14.11
C THR A 253 3.82 13.57 -13.83
N GLN A 254 3.28 13.22 -12.66
CA GLN A 254 3.02 11.84 -12.25
C GLN A 254 1.54 11.51 -12.46
N LEU A 255 0.65 12.13 -11.68
CA LEU A 255 -0.77 11.79 -11.69
C LEU A 255 -1.37 11.98 -13.09
N TRP A 256 -1.34 13.19 -13.62
CA TRP A 256 -1.81 13.43 -14.98
C TRP A 256 -0.90 12.76 -16.01
N GLY A 257 0.37 13.18 -16.09
CA GLY A 257 1.26 12.86 -17.20
C GLY A 257 1.49 11.37 -17.42
N LYS A 258 1.61 10.58 -16.35
CA LYS A 258 1.96 9.16 -16.44
C LYS A 258 0.79 8.22 -16.18
N MET A 259 -0.18 8.59 -15.35
CA MET A 259 -1.25 7.68 -14.91
C MET A 259 -2.58 7.97 -15.62
N LEU A 260 -3.10 9.20 -15.52
CA LEU A 260 -4.44 9.52 -16.02
C LEU A 260 -4.47 9.82 -17.53
N LYS A 261 -3.41 10.43 -18.07
CA LYS A 261 -3.37 10.82 -19.48
C LYS A 261 -3.48 9.64 -20.45
N PRO A 262 -2.81 8.49 -20.25
CA PRO A 262 -2.93 7.36 -21.18
C PRO A 262 -4.36 6.81 -21.29
N ILE A 263 -5.05 6.59 -20.15
CA ILE A 263 -6.44 6.12 -20.14
C ILE A 263 -7.40 7.18 -20.67
N ALA A 264 -7.13 8.46 -20.41
CA ALA A 264 -7.87 9.59 -20.97
C ALA A 264 -7.75 9.69 -22.51
N ASP A 265 -6.54 9.51 -23.04
CA ASP A 265 -6.29 9.55 -24.48
C ASP A 265 -6.91 8.36 -25.22
N ALA A 266 -7.07 7.23 -24.53
CA ALA A 266 -7.84 6.08 -25.02
C ALA A 266 -9.36 6.29 -24.98
N GLY A 267 -9.86 7.39 -24.40
CA GLY A 267 -11.29 7.67 -24.26
C GLY A 267 -11.97 6.97 -23.09
N ASN A 268 -11.17 6.37 -22.20
CA ASN A 268 -11.64 5.50 -21.12
C ASN A 268 -11.54 6.16 -19.73
N PHE A 269 -11.44 7.49 -19.64
CA PHE A 269 -11.25 8.20 -18.37
C PHE A 269 -12.32 7.85 -17.31
N LYS A 270 -13.57 7.68 -17.72
CA LYS A 270 -14.67 7.31 -16.81
C LYS A 270 -14.54 5.92 -16.19
N ASN A 271 -13.69 5.06 -16.76
CA ASN A 271 -13.46 3.69 -16.33
C ASN A 271 -12.37 3.60 -15.24
N ILE A 272 -11.90 4.74 -14.74
CA ILE A 272 -11.04 4.78 -13.55
C ILE A 272 -11.87 4.39 -12.33
N LYS A 273 -11.39 3.41 -11.58
CA LYS A 273 -11.85 3.06 -10.25
C LYS A 273 -10.90 3.69 -9.23
N VAL A 274 -11.43 4.39 -8.22
CA VAL A 274 -10.61 4.96 -7.14
C VAL A 274 -10.63 4.01 -5.96
N ALA A 275 -9.46 3.55 -5.53
CA ALA A 275 -9.32 2.69 -4.35
C ALA A 275 -8.93 3.48 -3.11
N TYR A 276 -9.64 3.23 -2.01
CA TYR A 276 -9.35 3.75 -0.68
C TYR A 276 -8.97 2.60 0.24
N GLY A 277 -8.09 2.85 1.20
CA GLY A 277 -7.69 1.85 2.19
C GLY A 277 -6.31 1.25 1.90
N GLY A 278 -6.24 -0.08 1.92
CA GLY A 278 -5.02 -0.87 1.71
C GLY A 278 -4.22 -1.11 2.99
N ALA A 279 -3.17 -1.93 2.88
CA ALA A 279 -2.38 -2.41 4.02
C ALA A 279 -1.88 -1.30 4.96
N THR A 280 -1.51 -0.14 4.42
CA THR A 280 -1.04 1.01 5.23
C THR A 280 -2.13 1.53 6.15
N THR A 281 -3.33 1.80 5.64
CA THR A 281 -4.43 2.32 6.48
C THR A 281 -5.08 1.21 7.32
N GLY A 282 -4.89 -0.06 6.96
CA GLY A 282 -5.19 -1.19 7.85
C GLY A 282 -4.44 -1.13 9.19
N GLY A 283 -3.26 -0.51 9.21
CA GLY A 283 -2.49 -0.18 10.43
C GLY A 283 -2.69 1.25 10.96
N TYR A 284 -3.06 2.20 10.10
CA TYR A 284 -3.32 3.61 10.43
C TYR A 284 -4.74 4.01 10.04
N THR A 285 -5.73 3.50 10.77
CA THR A 285 -7.14 3.56 10.38
C THR A 285 -7.70 4.98 10.33
N GLU A 286 -7.11 5.94 11.04
CA GLU A 286 -7.47 7.37 10.96
C GLU A 286 -7.27 7.98 9.56
N LYS A 287 -6.52 7.30 8.68
CA LYS A 287 -6.34 7.68 7.28
C LYS A 287 -7.49 7.25 6.38
N ASN A 288 -8.32 6.31 6.85
CA ASN A 288 -9.54 5.93 6.16
C ASN A 288 -10.57 7.06 6.25
N PRO A 289 -11.11 7.54 5.11
CA PRO A 289 -12.09 8.63 5.10
C PRO A 289 -13.32 8.34 5.98
N TRP A 290 -13.77 7.08 6.01
CA TRP A 290 -14.95 6.69 6.80
C TRP A 290 -14.67 6.65 8.30
N THR A 291 -13.47 6.25 8.72
CA THR A 291 -13.03 6.34 10.12
C THR A 291 -12.92 7.80 10.57
N LEU A 292 -12.32 8.67 9.74
CA LEU A 292 -12.22 10.10 10.07
C LEU A 292 -13.60 10.77 10.15
N ALA A 293 -14.49 10.48 9.21
CA ALA A 293 -15.86 11.03 9.21
C ALA A 293 -16.61 10.71 10.50
N ASN A 294 -16.52 9.46 10.98
CA ASN A 294 -17.08 9.05 12.28
C ASN A 294 -16.38 9.78 13.44
N THR A 295 -15.06 9.88 13.40
CA THR A 295 -14.26 10.53 14.45
C THR A 295 -14.63 12.01 14.61
N LEU A 296 -14.84 12.72 13.51
CA LEU A 296 -15.25 14.12 13.51
C LEU A 296 -16.70 14.31 14.00
N ASN A 297 -17.54 13.28 13.86
CA ASN A 297 -18.99 13.37 14.05
C ASN A 297 -19.53 12.28 15.00
N GLN A 298 -18.83 11.97 16.10
CA GLN A 298 -19.12 10.84 17.00
C GLN A 298 -20.58 10.73 17.49
N ASN A 299 -21.30 11.85 17.58
CA ASN A 299 -22.69 11.91 18.04
C ASN A 299 -23.68 12.33 16.94
N ASN A 300 -23.25 12.36 15.68
CA ASN A 300 -24.05 12.80 14.55
C ASN A 300 -23.76 11.95 13.31
N SER A 301 -24.28 10.72 13.31
CA SER A 301 -24.12 9.76 12.21
C SER A 301 -24.62 10.30 10.86
N LYS A 302 -25.65 11.15 10.86
CA LYS A 302 -26.14 11.81 9.65
C LYS A 302 -25.08 12.75 9.07
N LYS A 303 -24.44 13.57 9.91
CA LYS A 303 -23.37 14.47 9.47
C LYS A 303 -22.13 13.69 9.03
N ALA A 304 -21.79 12.60 9.73
CA ALA A 304 -20.71 11.70 9.32
C ALA A 304 -20.95 11.15 7.90
N GLN A 305 -22.18 10.73 7.61
CA GLN A 305 -22.57 10.22 6.29
C GLN A 305 -22.50 11.32 5.22
N GLU A 306 -23.02 12.51 5.50
CA GLU A 306 -22.95 13.67 4.60
C GLU A 306 -21.51 14.08 4.28
N ASP A 307 -20.62 14.10 5.29
CA ASP A 307 -19.22 14.46 5.12
C ASP A 307 -18.46 13.41 4.31
N LEU A 308 -18.67 12.12 4.60
CA LEU A 308 -18.06 11.02 3.86
C LEU A 308 -18.50 11.03 2.38
N GLU A 309 -19.80 11.12 2.13
CA GLU A 309 -20.36 11.19 0.78
C GLU A 309 -19.75 12.38 0.01
N LYS A 310 -19.72 13.55 0.63
CA LYS A 310 -19.13 14.75 0.01
C LYS A 310 -17.64 14.54 -0.31
N GLY A 311 -16.85 14.03 0.63
CA GLY A 311 -15.42 13.81 0.41
C GLY A 311 -15.13 12.82 -0.73
N LEU A 312 -15.92 11.75 -0.84
CA LEU A 312 -15.81 10.79 -1.94
C LEU A 312 -16.15 11.43 -3.29
N ILE A 313 -17.24 12.19 -3.37
CA ILE A 313 -17.67 12.88 -4.61
C ILE A 313 -16.65 13.95 -5.01
N ASP A 314 -16.23 14.79 -4.07
CA ASP A 314 -15.27 15.88 -4.30
C ASP A 314 -13.98 15.35 -4.95
N TYR A 315 -13.44 14.23 -4.45
CA TYR A 315 -12.21 13.67 -5.02
C TYR A 315 -12.39 13.18 -6.47
N HIS A 316 -13.55 12.63 -6.83
CA HIS A 316 -13.85 12.23 -8.20
C HIS A 316 -14.02 13.44 -9.13
N GLU A 317 -14.63 14.52 -8.62
CA GLU A 317 -14.69 15.79 -9.32
C GLU A 317 -13.30 16.41 -9.51
N GLU A 318 -12.41 16.30 -8.51
CA GLU A 318 -11.03 16.76 -8.59
C GLU A 318 -10.26 16.04 -9.71
N LEU A 319 -10.42 14.73 -9.88
CA LEU A 319 -9.81 14.01 -11.02
C LEU A 319 -10.25 14.62 -12.36
N VAL A 320 -11.52 15.00 -12.49
CA VAL A 320 -12.02 15.71 -13.68
C VAL A 320 -11.37 17.10 -13.81
N GLN A 321 -11.13 17.81 -12.71
CA GLN A 321 -10.42 19.11 -12.75
C GLN A 321 -8.95 18.95 -13.16
N VAL A 322 -8.24 17.95 -12.65
CA VAL A 322 -6.87 17.60 -13.08
C VAL A 322 -6.86 17.32 -14.58
N ALA A 323 -7.79 16.52 -15.06
CA ALA A 323 -7.89 16.20 -16.49
C ALA A 323 -8.18 17.44 -17.35
N LYS A 324 -9.07 18.34 -16.91
CA LYS A 324 -9.34 19.62 -17.62
C LYS A 324 -8.13 20.55 -17.59
N LYS A 325 -7.43 20.62 -16.45
CA LYS A 325 -6.27 21.49 -16.23
C LYS A 325 -5.13 21.17 -17.18
N TYR A 326 -4.82 19.89 -17.37
CA TYR A 326 -3.65 19.47 -18.16
C TYR A 326 -3.97 18.78 -19.49
N GLY A 327 -5.19 18.29 -19.67
CA GLY A 327 -5.63 17.55 -20.87
C GLY A 327 -6.30 18.42 -21.94
N GLY A 328 -6.46 19.71 -21.69
CA GLY A 328 -7.02 20.67 -22.63
C GLY A 328 -8.55 20.56 -22.75
N SER A 329 -9.09 20.92 -23.92
CA SER A 329 -10.53 21.13 -24.12
C SER A 329 -11.38 19.86 -24.28
N LYS A 330 -10.85 18.67 -23.99
CA LYS A 330 -11.61 17.40 -24.07
C LYS A 330 -12.68 17.38 -22.97
N LYS A 331 -13.81 16.72 -23.25
CA LYS A 331 -14.81 16.42 -22.23
C LYS A 331 -14.39 15.16 -21.47
N TYR A 332 -14.33 15.26 -20.16
CA TYR A 332 -14.05 14.15 -19.26
C TYR A 332 -15.33 13.81 -18.49
N GLU A 333 -15.82 12.59 -18.66
CA GLU A 333 -16.91 12.04 -17.83
C GLU A 333 -16.31 11.64 -16.47
N MET A 334 -16.99 12.03 -15.39
CA MET A 334 -16.51 11.74 -14.03
C MET A 334 -16.49 10.22 -13.82
N PRO A 335 -15.39 9.65 -13.32
CA PRO A 335 -15.37 8.26 -12.90
C PRO A 335 -16.31 8.05 -11.71
N LYS A 336 -17.02 6.92 -11.67
CA LYS A 336 -17.99 6.59 -10.61
C LYS A 336 -17.81 5.17 -10.06
N SER A 337 -16.64 4.59 -10.30
CA SER A 337 -16.27 3.32 -9.70
C SER A 337 -15.38 3.59 -8.47
N ILE A 338 -15.74 3.02 -7.33
CA ILE A 338 -14.99 3.15 -6.08
C ILE A 338 -14.71 1.77 -5.50
N ASP A 339 -13.49 1.56 -5.04
CA ASP A 339 -13.08 0.39 -4.28
C ASP A 339 -12.72 0.76 -2.84
N PHE A 340 -13.13 -0.05 -1.88
CA PHE A 340 -12.71 0.05 -0.48
C PHE A 340 -11.94 -1.20 -0.10
N ASP A 341 -10.63 -1.06 0.00
CA ASP A 341 -9.71 -2.10 0.40
C ASP A 341 -9.54 -2.12 1.92
N ILE A 342 -10.30 -3.01 2.58
CA ILE A 342 -10.47 -3.03 4.02
C ILE A 342 -9.58 -4.14 4.61
N GLU A 343 -8.39 -3.74 5.03
CA GLU A 343 -7.36 -4.64 5.56
C GLU A 343 -7.10 -4.45 7.06
N GLY A 344 -6.39 -5.41 7.65
CA GLY A 344 -5.87 -5.29 9.02
C GLY A 344 -6.95 -4.95 10.05
N ASN A 345 -6.67 -3.97 10.91
CA ASN A 345 -7.57 -3.58 11.98
C ASN A 345 -8.85 -2.89 11.47
N ALA A 346 -8.85 -2.31 10.25
CA ALA A 346 -10.01 -1.63 9.69
C ALA A 346 -11.22 -2.58 9.55
N GLN A 347 -10.99 -3.88 9.34
CA GLN A 347 -12.08 -4.87 9.28
C GLN A 347 -12.84 -5.02 10.60
N ASN A 348 -12.20 -4.73 11.74
CA ASN A 348 -12.79 -4.85 13.08
C ASN A 348 -13.56 -3.60 13.50
N LEU A 349 -13.46 -2.50 12.75
CA LEU A 349 -14.10 -1.22 13.08
C LEU A 349 -15.56 -1.21 12.60
N ASN A 350 -16.43 -1.96 13.28
CA ASN A 350 -17.83 -2.13 12.88
C ASN A 350 -18.59 -0.80 12.73
N ALA A 351 -18.37 0.17 13.62
CA ALA A 351 -19.05 1.47 13.53
C ALA A 351 -18.66 2.23 12.24
N ASP A 352 -17.39 2.13 11.84
CA ASP A 352 -16.83 2.74 10.65
C ASP A 352 -17.33 2.01 9.40
N ASN A 353 -17.31 0.68 9.41
CA ASN A 353 -17.81 -0.13 8.29
C ASN A 353 -19.34 0.03 8.10
N ILE A 354 -20.11 0.23 9.17
CA ILE A 354 -21.55 0.55 9.10
C ILE A 354 -21.75 1.94 8.48
N LEU A 355 -20.97 2.95 8.88
CA LEU A 355 -21.04 4.28 8.27
C LEU A 355 -20.78 4.19 6.76
N LEU A 356 -19.70 3.50 6.40
CA LEU A 356 -19.31 3.30 5.01
C LEU A 356 -20.44 2.64 4.21
N ALA A 357 -20.92 1.48 4.66
CA ALA A 357 -21.98 0.74 3.98
C ALA A 357 -23.27 1.55 3.80
N LYS A 358 -23.71 2.29 4.84
CA LYS A 358 -24.87 3.20 4.75
C LYS A 358 -24.67 4.32 3.74
N THR A 359 -23.46 4.87 3.69
CA THR A 359 -23.12 5.95 2.76
C THR A 359 -23.18 5.45 1.31
N LEU A 360 -22.59 4.29 1.03
CA LEU A 360 -22.61 3.73 -0.32
C LEU A 360 -24.03 3.30 -0.74
N ALA A 361 -24.82 2.72 0.17
CA ALA A 361 -26.21 2.37 -0.11
C ALA A 361 -27.05 3.62 -0.47
N LYS A 362 -26.87 4.73 0.28
CA LYS A 362 -27.51 6.01 -0.07
C LYS A 362 -27.08 6.48 -1.45
N MET A 363 -25.76 6.57 -1.70
CA MET A 363 -25.22 7.00 -3.00
C MET A 363 -25.75 6.15 -4.16
N LYS A 364 -25.82 4.81 -3.99
CA LYS A 364 -26.35 3.89 -4.99
C LYS A 364 -27.84 4.11 -5.24
N SER A 365 -28.63 4.35 -4.20
CA SER A 365 -30.08 4.61 -4.32
C SER A 365 -30.38 5.95 -5.02
N GLU A 366 -29.57 6.98 -4.79
CA GLU A 366 -29.74 8.31 -5.37
C GLU A 366 -29.20 8.38 -6.80
N ASP A 367 -28.15 7.62 -7.09
CA ASP A 367 -27.56 7.52 -8.41
C ASP A 367 -27.08 6.09 -8.70
N PRO A 368 -27.88 5.28 -9.41
CA PRO A 368 -27.55 3.89 -9.74
C PRO A 368 -26.28 3.72 -10.58
N THR A 369 -25.72 4.81 -11.13
CA THR A 369 -24.48 4.76 -11.93
C THR A 369 -23.21 4.64 -11.09
N TRP A 370 -23.30 4.78 -9.76
CA TRP A 370 -22.19 4.42 -8.88
C TRP A 370 -21.96 2.90 -8.88
N ASP A 371 -20.70 2.51 -9.01
CA ASP A 371 -20.21 1.14 -8.98
C ASP A 371 -19.25 0.99 -7.79
N PHE A 372 -19.54 0.06 -6.89
CA PHE A 372 -18.80 -0.09 -5.64
C PHE A 372 -18.20 -1.48 -5.55
N SER A 373 -16.95 -1.56 -5.08
CA SER A 373 -16.37 -2.81 -4.62
C SER A 373 -15.79 -2.69 -3.22
N VAL A 374 -15.79 -3.81 -2.49
CA VAL A 374 -15.12 -3.97 -1.21
C VAL A 374 -14.07 -5.06 -1.38
N THR A 375 -12.81 -4.69 -1.25
CA THR A 375 -11.65 -5.59 -1.36
C THR A 375 -11.29 -6.12 0.02
N LEU A 376 -11.18 -7.45 0.15
CA LEU A 376 -10.98 -8.12 1.44
C LEU A 376 -9.91 -9.22 1.38
N PRO A 377 -9.14 -9.41 2.48
CA PRO A 377 -8.29 -10.57 2.64
C PRO A 377 -9.14 -11.85 2.67
N VAL A 378 -8.63 -12.91 2.06
CA VAL A 378 -9.36 -14.18 1.96
C VAL A 378 -8.40 -15.36 2.13
N LEU A 379 -8.91 -16.49 2.60
CA LEU A 379 -8.20 -17.76 2.60
C LEU A 379 -8.80 -18.69 1.53
N PRO A 380 -8.12 -19.78 1.14
CA PRO A 380 -8.74 -20.81 0.29
C PRO A 380 -10.05 -21.36 0.86
N SER A 381 -10.25 -21.29 2.18
CA SER A 381 -11.50 -21.64 2.87
C SER A 381 -12.60 -20.57 2.81
N GLY A 382 -12.37 -19.44 2.14
CA GLY A 382 -13.27 -18.29 2.08
C GLY A 382 -12.86 -17.15 3.02
N LEU A 383 -13.80 -16.24 3.28
CA LEU A 383 -13.58 -15.12 4.21
C LEU A 383 -13.45 -15.65 5.64
N THR A 384 -12.52 -15.08 6.39
CA THR A 384 -12.46 -15.28 7.85
C THR A 384 -13.74 -14.74 8.50
N SER A 385 -13.97 -15.02 9.78
CA SER A 385 -15.11 -14.46 10.51
C SER A 385 -15.12 -12.93 10.49
N VAL A 386 -13.94 -12.31 10.51
CA VAL A 386 -13.74 -10.87 10.45
C VAL A 386 -14.15 -10.31 9.08
N GLY A 387 -13.62 -10.85 7.99
CA GLY A 387 -13.99 -10.43 6.63
C GLY A 387 -15.47 -10.73 6.30
N TYR A 388 -15.99 -11.87 6.77
CA TYR A 388 -17.42 -12.20 6.65
C TYR A 388 -18.31 -11.15 7.31
N ASN A 389 -17.93 -10.69 8.50
CA ASN A 389 -18.69 -9.68 9.22
C ASN A 389 -18.73 -8.34 8.46
N VAL A 390 -17.64 -7.94 7.80
CA VAL A 390 -17.64 -6.77 6.91
C VAL A 390 -18.69 -6.94 5.82
N ILE A 391 -18.66 -8.03 5.04
CA ILE A 391 -19.68 -8.28 4.00
C ILE A 391 -21.09 -8.31 4.57
N ASN A 392 -21.28 -8.92 5.74
CA ASN A 392 -22.58 -8.97 6.38
C ASN A 392 -23.13 -7.59 6.76
N ILE A 393 -22.26 -6.65 7.16
CA ILE A 393 -22.63 -5.24 7.36
C ILE A 393 -23.11 -4.63 6.04
N PHE A 394 -22.36 -4.78 4.95
CA PHE A 394 -22.76 -4.23 3.65
C PHE A 394 -24.10 -4.80 3.15
N VAL A 395 -24.27 -6.12 3.19
CA VAL A 395 -25.51 -6.79 2.77
C VAL A 395 -26.69 -6.28 3.59
N LYS A 396 -26.54 -6.17 4.91
CA LYS A 396 -27.58 -5.67 5.81
C LYS A 396 -27.96 -4.22 5.54
N GLU A 397 -26.99 -3.32 5.37
CA GLU A 397 -27.28 -1.89 5.19
C GLU A 397 -27.84 -1.60 3.78
N TYR A 398 -27.47 -2.37 2.77
CA TYR A 398 -28.07 -2.28 1.43
C TYR A 398 -29.53 -2.78 1.43
N GLU A 399 -29.81 -3.91 2.11
CA GLU A 399 -31.19 -4.38 2.32
C GLU A 399 -32.03 -3.32 3.05
N ALA A 400 -31.50 -2.74 4.13
CA ALA A 400 -32.18 -1.71 4.89
C ALA A 400 -32.45 -0.42 4.09
N ALA A 401 -31.65 -0.15 3.06
CA ALA A 401 -31.85 0.94 2.11
C ALA A 401 -32.88 0.62 1.00
N GLY A 402 -33.41 -0.61 0.97
CA GLY A 402 -34.37 -1.07 -0.05
C GLY A 402 -33.72 -1.36 -1.41
N LEU A 403 -32.40 -1.55 -1.44
CA LEU A 403 -31.66 -1.94 -2.63
C LEU A 403 -31.79 -3.45 -2.88
N SER A 404 -31.61 -3.88 -4.14
CA SER A 404 -31.68 -5.28 -4.52
C SER A 404 -30.33 -6.00 -4.33
N ILE A 405 -30.32 -7.33 -4.41
CA ILE A 405 -29.08 -8.12 -4.39
C ILE A 405 -28.13 -7.71 -5.52
N SER A 406 -28.65 -7.33 -6.69
CA SER A 406 -27.82 -6.84 -7.81
C SER A 406 -27.22 -5.45 -7.61
N ASP A 407 -27.66 -4.71 -6.60
CA ASP A 407 -27.08 -3.41 -6.24
C ASP A 407 -25.95 -3.53 -5.21
N LEU A 408 -25.74 -4.71 -4.61
CA LEU A 408 -24.68 -4.96 -3.65
C LEU A 408 -23.31 -4.61 -4.25
N PRO A 409 -22.37 -4.10 -3.44
CA PRO A 409 -21.01 -3.89 -3.90
C PRO A 409 -20.39 -5.24 -4.30
N VAL A 410 -19.53 -5.20 -5.32
CA VAL A 410 -18.73 -6.37 -5.70
C VAL A 410 -17.77 -6.70 -4.56
N VAL A 411 -17.75 -7.96 -4.13
CA VAL A 411 -16.77 -8.48 -3.17
C VAL A 411 -15.51 -8.86 -3.94
N ASN A 412 -14.50 -8.02 -3.88
CA ASN A 412 -13.22 -8.29 -4.53
C ASN A 412 -12.28 -9.00 -3.57
N LEU A 413 -11.63 -10.05 -4.05
CA LEU A 413 -10.82 -10.93 -3.21
C LEU A 413 -9.34 -10.73 -3.48
N MET A 414 -8.58 -10.52 -2.40
CA MET A 414 -7.11 -10.57 -2.42
C MET A 414 -6.65 -12.02 -2.44
N LEU A 415 -6.42 -12.56 -3.64
CA LEU A 415 -6.05 -13.95 -3.88
C LEU A 415 -4.53 -14.13 -3.70
N MET A 416 -4.07 -13.78 -2.51
CA MET A 416 -2.65 -13.59 -2.18
C MET A 416 -2.40 -13.85 -0.69
N ASP A 417 -1.15 -14.16 -0.35
CA ASP A 417 -0.62 -14.16 1.02
C ASP A 417 -1.38 -15.02 2.03
N TYR A 418 -1.75 -16.23 1.59
CA TYR A 418 -2.39 -17.22 2.46
C TYR A 418 -1.48 -17.72 3.60
N GLY A 419 -0.18 -17.45 3.53
CA GLY A 419 0.83 -17.95 4.46
C GLY A 419 1.54 -19.20 3.94
N ASP A 420 2.86 -19.26 4.10
CA ASP A 420 3.71 -20.36 3.60
C ASP A 420 3.20 -21.76 3.99
N PRO A 421 2.70 -22.03 5.22
CA PRO A 421 2.18 -23.35 5.56
C PRO A 421 0.98 -23.79 4.71
N ILE A 422 0.12 -22.86 4.27
CA ILE A 422 -1.02 -23.16 3.42
C ILE A 422 -0.54 -23.50 2.01
N TYR A 423 0.37 -22.70 1.45
CA TYR A 423 0.97 -22.96 0.14
C TYR A 423 1.69 -24.30 0.11
N LEU A 424 2.55 -24.59 1.10
CA LEU A 424 3.28 -25.86 1.20
C LEU A 424 2.33 -27.06 1.33
N THR A 425 1.26 -26.93 2.12
CA THR A 425 0.23 -27.98 2.24
C THR A 425 -0.46 -28.22 0.90
N ALA A 426 -0.86 -27.17 0.19
CA ALA A 426 -1.49 -27.27 -1.12
C ALA A 426 -0.55 -27.93 -2.14
N LEU A 427 0.73 -27.53 -2.13
CA LEU A 427 1.76 -28.12 -2.96
C LEU A 427 1.91 -29.62 -2.69
N SER A 428 1.95 -30.03 -1.41
CA SER A 428 2.01 -31.46 -1.04
C SER A 428 0.80 -32.28 -1.51
N GLN A 429 -0.35 -31.62 -1.73
CA GLN A 429 -1.59 -32.23 -2.20
C GLN A 429 -1.74 -32.23 -3.73
N GLY A 430 -0.75 -31.73 -4.46
CA GLY A 430 -0.80 -31.65 -5.92
C GLY A 430 -1.58 -30.46 -6.47
N LYS A 431 -1.91 -29.45 -5.64
CA LYS A 431 -2.62 -28.24 -6.05
C LYS A 431 -1.69 -27.17 -6.59
N THR A 432 -2.22 -26.31 -7.44
CA THR A 432 -1.60 -25.09 -7.96
C THR A 432 -2.09 -23.85 -7.19
N ASN A 433 -1.46 -22.70 -7.40
CA ASN A 433 -1.93 -21.45 -6.80
C ASN A 433 -3.25 -20.96 -7.42
N PHE A 434 -3.52 -21.30 -8.69
CA PHE A 434 -4.86 -21.15 -9.26
C PHE A 434 -5.92 -21.99 -8.52
N ASP A 435 -5.63 -23.22 -8.13
CA ASP A 435 -6.59 -24.05 -7.37
C ASP A 435 -6.97 -23.40 -6.04
N LEU A 436 -6.00 -22.81 -5.33
CA LEU A 436 -6.24 -22.08 -4.09
C LEU A 436 -7.08 -20.81 -4.31
N ALA A 437 -6.77 -20.05 -5.37
CA ALA A 437 -7.55 -18.88 -5.76
C ALA A 437 -9.00 -19.24 -6.10
N LYS A 438 -9.21 -20.33 -6.85
CA LYS A 438 -10.54 -20.86 -7.18
C LYS A 438 -11.30 -21.28 -5.93
N GLU A 439 -10.65 -21.99 -5.00
CA GLU A 439 -11.26 -22.39 -3.72
C GLU A 439 -11.68 -21.17 -2.87
N ALA A 440 -10.84 -20.13 -2.80
CA ALA A 440 -11.16 -18.90 -2.10
C ALA A 440 -12.41 -18.22 -2.68
N ILE A 441 -12.53 -18.16 -4.01
CA ILE A 441 -13.70 -17.60 -4.70
C ILE A 441 -14.95 -18.44 -4.44
N ASP A 442 -14.88 -19.76 -4.68
CA ASP A 442 -16.01 -20.67 -4.50
C ASP A 442 -16.54 -20.63 -3.06
N ASN A 443 -15.66 -20.61 -2.06
CA ASN A 443 -16.04 -20.53 -0.65
C ASN A 443 -16.57 -19.14 -0.24
N THR A 444 -16.07 -18.06 -0.86
CA THR A 444 -16.64 -16.72 -0.65
C THR A 444 -18.05 -16.62 -1.22
N VAL A 445 -18.34 -17.25 -2.36
CA VAL A 445 -19.72 -17.30 -2.89
C VAL A 445 -20.67 -17.94 -1.89
N ILE A 446 -20.24 -19.00 -1.20
CA ILE A 446 -21.02 -19.62 -0.11
C ILE A 446 -21.19 -18.66 1.07
N ASN A 447 -20.15 -17.92 1.44
CA ASN A 447 -20.24 -16.87 2.46
C ASN A 447 -21.28 -15.81 2.08
N LEU A 448 -21.21 -15.27 0.86
CA LEU A 448 -22.14 -14.24 0.37
C LEU A 448 -23.58 -14.75 0.35
N LYS A 449 -23.81 -15.96 -0.16
CA LYS A 449 -25.13 -16.62 -0.14
C LYS A 449 -25.71 -16.71 1.26
N ARG A 450 -24.89 -17.09 2.25
CA ARG A 450 -25.31 -17.17 3.65
C ARG A 450 -25.75 -15.79 4.16
N SER A 451 -24.95 -14.75 3.92
CA SER A 451 -25.29 -13.40 4.37
C SER A 451 -26.55 -12.85 3.68
N ILE A 452 -26.73 -13.12 2.38
CA ILE A 452 -27.95 -12.75 1.64
C ILE A 452 -29.18 -13.43 2.25
N LEU A 453 -29.12 -14.75 2.48
CA LEU A 453 -30.23 -15.48 3.11
C LEU A 453 -30.53 -14.94 4.52
N GLU A 454 -29.49 -14.58 5.28
CA GLU A 454 -29.62 -14.03 6.63
C GLU A 454 -30.27 -12.65 6.64
N ASN A 455 -30.02 -11.77 5.66
CA ASN A 455 -30.52 -10.39 5.66
C ASN A 455 -31.74 -10.22 4.75
N PHE A 456 -31.62 -10.54 3.46
CA PHE A 456 -32.71 -10.40 2.47
C PHE A 456 -33.82 -11.43 2.64
N LYS A 457 -33.56 -12.53 3.37
CA LYS A 457 -34.50 -13.67 3.49
C LYS A 457 -34.83 -14.34 2.15
N GLU A 458 -33.95 -14.15 1.17
CA GLU A 458 -34.07 -14.71 -0.18
C GLU A 458 -33.05 -15.84 -0.37
N SER A 459 -33.49 -16.90 -1.06
CA SER A 459 -32.59 -17.98 -1.47
C SER A 459 -32.11 -17.72 -2.88
N VAL A 460 -30.79 -17.62 -3.06
CA VAL A 460 -30.13 -17.36 -4.34
C VAL A 460 -29.30 -18.55 -4.82
N ASN A 461 -29.14 -18.68 -6.14
CA ASN A 461 -28.24 -19.67 -6.72
C ASN A 461 -26.79 -19.16 -6.62
N GLU A 462 -25.88 -20.03 -6.22
CA GLU A 462 -24.44 -19.70 -6.14
C GLU A 462 -23.90 -19.24 -7.49
N ASN A 463 -24.39 -19.82 -8.59
CA ASN A 463 -23.98 -19.42 -9.93
C ASN A 463 -24.33 -17.96 -10.28
N GLU A 464 -25.36 -17.39 -9.66
CA GLU A 464 -25.75 -15.98 -9.90
C GLU A 464 -24.82 -15.02 -9.15
N LEU A 465 -24.21 -15.47 -8.05
CA LEU A 465 -23.38 -14.65 -7.16
C LEU A 465 -21.95 -14.45 -7.66
N TYR A 466 -21.45 -15.27 -8.59
CA TYR A 466 -20.13 -15.04 -9.21
C TYR A 466 -20.04 -13.65 -9.85
N SER A 467 -21.15 -13.12 -10.36
CA SER A 467 -21.22 -11.76 -10.92
C SER A 467 -21.01 -10.63 -9.89
N LEU A 468 -21.03 -10.95 -8.60
CA LEU A 468 -20.70 -10.06 -7.48
C LEU A 468 -19.29 -10.32 -6.92
N ILE A 469 -18.47 -11.15 -7.57
CA ILE A 469 -17.09 -11.41 -7.13
C ILE A 469 -16.07 -10.78 -8.08
N GLY A 470 -15.13 -10.03 -7.51
CA GLY A 470 -13.88 -9.61 -8.13
C GLY A 470 -12.71 -10.50 -7.70
N ALA A 471 -11.72 -10.66 -8.56
CA ALA A 471 -10.53 -11.47 -8.27
C ALA A 471 -9.23 -10.68 -8.50
N THR A 472 -8.46 -10.48 -7.44
CA THR A 472 -7.19 -9.74 -7.43
C THR A 472 -6.07 -10.63 -6.90
N PRO A 473 -5.39 -11.41 -7.75
CA PRO A 473 -4.14 -12.05 -7.37
C PRO A 473 -3.01 -11.01 -7.26
N MET A 474 -1.98 -11.37 -6.50
CA MET A 474 -0.68 -10.72 -6.53
C MET A 474 0.16 -11.42 -7.58
N ILE A 475 0.67 -10.69 -8.57
CA ILE A 475 1.39 -11.31 -9.68
C ILE A 475 2.81 -11.70 -9.28
N GLY A 476 3.30 -12.83 -9.76
CA GLY A 476 4.65 -13.29 -9.43
C GLY A 476 4.75 -13.75 -7.99
N VAL A 477 5.83 -13.36 -7.30
CA VAL A 477 6.05 -13.75 -5.89
C VAL A 477 5.31 -12.79 -4.98
N ASN A 478 4.60 -13.38 -4.03
CA ASN A 478 3.87 -12.71 -2.98
C ASN A 478 4.78 -12.24 -1.83
N ASP A 479 4.22 -11.60 -0.80
CA ASP A 479 4.98 -11.29 0.42
C ASP A 479 5.38 -12.56 1.20
N THR A 480 4.64 -13.64 0.97
CA THR A 480 4.96 -15.01 1.38
C THR A 480 5.80 -15.71 0.31
N VAL A 481 6.95 -16.28 0.69
CA VAL A 481 7.94 -16.82 -0.25
C VAL A 481 7.37 -17.96 -1.09
N GLU A 482 6.48 -18.77 -0.51
CA GLU A 482 5.85 -19.92 -1.18
C GLU A 482 4.62 -19.53 -2.03
N GLY A 483 4.14 -18.29 -1.89
CA GLY A 483 3.08 -17.74 -2.72
C GLY A 483 3.65 -17.24 -4.06
N VAL A 484 3.40 -17.96 -5.14
CA VAL A 484 3.82 -17.55 -6.49
C VAL A 484 2.71 -17.68 -7.52
N PHE A 485 2.09 -16.57 -7.92
CA PHE A 485 1.06 -16.57 -8.96
C PHE A 485 1.68 -16.44 -10.36
N THR A 486 1.76 -17.56 -11.09
CA THR A 486 2.48 -17.64 -12.36
C THR A 486 1.64 -17.18 -13.56
N ASP A 487 2.28 -16.92 -14.71
CA ASP A 487 1.59 -16.61 -15.97
C ASP A 487 0.57 -17.68 -16.38
N GLU A 488 0.81 -18.94 -16.02
CA GLU A 488 -0.12 -20.03 -16.31
C GLU A 488 -1.33 -20.01 -15.35
N ASP A 489 -1.13 -19.69 -14.07
CA ASP A 489 -2.23 -19.47 -13.11
C ASP A 489 -3.13 -18.31 -13.58
N VAL A 490 -2.53 -17.24 -14.13
CA VAL A 490 -3.28 -16.10 -14.71
C VAL A 490 -4.16 -16.52 -15.88
N LYS A 491 -3.67 -17.40 -16.77
CA LYS A 491 -4.47 -17.88 -17.92
C LYS A 491 -5.63 -18.75 -17.46
N GLU A 492 -5.44 -19.60 -16.46
CA GLU A 492 -6.52 -20.40 -15.89
C GLU A 492 -7.55 -19.51 -15.21
N LEU A 493 -7.11 -18.55 -14.39
CA LEU A 493 -8.00 -17.58 -13.75
C LEU A 493 -8.80 -16.80 -14.78
N TYR A 494 -8.17 -16.32 -15.84
CA TYR A 494 -8.87 -15.65 -16.93
C TYR A 494 -9.94 -16.56 -17.55
N ASN A 495 -9.58 -17.76 -17.99
CA ASN A 495 -10.52 -18.66 -18.66
C ASN A 495 -11.71 -19.01 -17.76
N TRP A 496 -11.42 -19.33 -16.49
CA TRP A 496 -12.42 -19.67 -15.50
C TRP A 496 -13.33 -18.49 -15.16
N ALA A 497 -12.76 -17.29 -15.00
CA ALA A 497 -13.54 -16.08 -14.72
C ALA A 497 -14.49 -15.72 -15.86
N GLN A 498 -14.04 -15.89 -17.12
CA GLN A 498 -14.89 -15.69 -18.29
C GLN A 498 -16.03 -16.72 -18.38
N GLU A 499 -15.79 -17.96 -17.94
CA GLU A 499 -16.82 -19.01 -17.86
C GLU A 499 -17.84 -18.75 -16.74
N LYS A 500 -17.37 -18.25 -15.59
CA LYS A 500 -18.19 -17.97 -14.40
C LYS A 500 -18.84 -16.60 -14.38
N TRP A 501 -18.51 -15.73 -15.33
CA TRP A 501 -19.04 -14.37 -15.40
C TRP A 501 -18.72 -13.53 -14.15
N LEU A 502 -17.46 -13.60 -13.67
CA LEU A 502 -17.02 -12.74 -12.57
C LEU A 502 -17.26 -11.26 -12.88
N ALA A 503 -17.39 -10.43 -11.84
CA ALA A 503 -17.57 -8.99 -11.99
C ALA A 503 -16.38 -8.36 -12.71
N TYR A 504 -15.17 -8.63 -12.21
CA TYR A 504 -13.94 -8.19 -12.84
C TYR A 504 -12.73 -9.00 -12.36
N LEU A 505 -11.68 -8.96 -13.17
CA LEU A 505 -10.33 -9.37 -12.81
C LEU A 505 -9.49 -8.13 -12.49
N SER A 506 -8.54 -8.27 -11.59
CA SER A 506 -7.55 -7.24 -11.29
C SER A 506 -6.20 -7.92 -11.04
N MET A 507 -5.22 -7.14 -10.61
CA MET A 507 -3.95 -7.63 -10.10
C MET A 507 -3.34 -6.59 -9.17
N TRP A 508 -2.61 -7.08 -8.18
CA TRP A 508 -1.61 -6.30 -7.45
C TRP A 508 -0.23 -6.67 -8.03
N SER A 509 0.51 -5.79 -8.70
CA SER A 509 0.11 -4.46 -9.18
C SER A 509 0.67 -4.19 -10.58
N MET A 510 0.09 -3.21 -11.28
CA MET A 510 0.55 -2.79 -12.60
C MET A 510 1.95 -2.17 -12.57
N ASN A 511 2.37 -1.58 -11.45
CA ASN A 511 3.72 -1.04 -11.28
C ASN A 511 4.79 -2.14 -11.40
N ASP A 512 4.42 -3.38 -11.12
CA ASP A 512 5.31 -4.54 -11.02
C ASP A 512 5.41 -5.35 -12.33
N ASP A 513 4.41 -5.28 -13.21
CA ASP A 513 4.40 -5.99 -14.51
C ASP A 513 5.26 -5.30 -15.61
N ARG A 514 6.41 -4.73 -15.22
CA ARG A 514 7.28 -3.96 -16.14
C ARG A 514 8.54 -4.70 -16.58
N GLY A 515 8.96 -5.76 -15.87
CA GLY A 515 10.22 -6.46 -16.16
C GLY A 515 11.44 -5.54 -16.24
N LYS A 516 11.42 -4.41 -15.51
CA LYS A 516 12.48 -3.39 -15.50
C LYS A 516 12.77 -2.93 -14.07
N SER A 517 14.05 -2.77 -13.71
CA SER A 517 14.46 -2.19 -12.43
C SER A 517 14.22 -0.68 -12.39
N LEU A 518 14.41 -0.10 -11.19
CA LEU A 518 14.29 1.33 -10.93
C LEU A 518 15.16 2.21 -11.87
N ASP A 519 16.31 1.71 -12.32
CA ASP A 519 17.20 2.40 -13.27
C ASP A 519 16.87 2.14 -14.76
N GLY A 520 15.69 1.58 -15.06
CA GLY A 520 15.21 1.36 -16.43
C GLY A 520 15.91 0.23 -17.17
N LYS A 521 16.76 -0.55 -16.50
CA LYS A 521 17.36 -1.76 -17.08
C LYS A 521 16.33 -2.87 -17.11
N GLU A 522 16.33 -3.63 -18.21
CA GLU A 522 15.64 -4.92 -18.25
C GLU A 522 16.14 -5.75 -17.06
N VAL A 523 15.22 -6.09 -16.17
CA VAL A 523 15.41 -7.21 -15.26
C VAL A 523 14.66 -8.37 -15.88
N ASN A 524 15.08 -9.60 -15.61
CA ASN A 524 14.18 -10.72 -15.87
C ASN A 524 12.84 -10.37 -15.20
N LYS A 525 11.70 -10.77 -15.79
CA LYS A 525 10.44 -10.90 -15.03
C LYS A 525 10.76 -11.85 -13.88
N SER A 526 11.28 -11.29 -12.81
CA SER A 526 11.73 -12.05 -11.68
C SER A 526 10.51 -12.33 -10.86
N LEU A 527 10.51 -13.51 -10.29
CA LEU A 527 9.86 -13.90 -9.06
C LEU A 527 10.23 -12.95 -7.88
N LEU A 528 10.27 -11.63 -8.08
CA LEU A 528 10.76 -10.61 -7.15
C LEU A 528 10.09 -9.25 -7.37
N ALA A 529 8.97 -9.17 -8.09
CA ALA A 529 8.27 -7.90 -8.27
C ALA A 529 6.93 -7.95 -7.55
N HIS A 530 7.05 -7.94 -6.23
CA HIS A 530 6.20 -7.15 -5.35
C HIS A 530 7.00 -6.66 -4.15
N GLY A 531 6.64 -5.47 -3.65
CA GLY A 531 6.98 -4.97 -2.31
C GLY A 531 8.46 -4.78 -1.95
N LEU A 532 8.91 -3.52 -1.87
CA LEU A 532 10.00 -3.05 -0.99
C LEU A 532 11.27 -3.92 -0.91
N TRP A 533 12.30 -3.59 -1.71
CA TRP A 533 13.72 -3.81 -1.40
C TRP A 533 14.03 -4.90 -0.34
N TYR A 534 14.22 -6.14 -0.77
CA TYR A 534 14.98 -7.13 0.00
C TYR A 534 16.48 -7.00 -0.27
#